data_AF-A0A1Q5UIG0-F1
#
_entry.id   AF-A0A1Q5UIG0-F1
#
_cell.length_a   1.000
_cell.length_b   1.000
_cell.length_c   1.000
_cell.angle_alpha   90.00
_cell.angle_beta   90.00
_cell.angle_gamma   90.00
#
_symmetry.space_group_name_H-M   'P 1'
#
loop_
_entity.id
_entity.type
_entity.pdbx_description
1 polymer ?
#
loop_
_entity_poly.entity_id
_entity_poly.type
_entity_poly.pdbx_seq_one_letter_code
_entity_poly.pdbx_strand_id
1 'polypeptide(L)'
;MAPSLASASLLSLAGIAAASASPSPLVVSSPAKVPTGASWSVPHDFASFSFPAHFFKDYAGTISLCWNGCPCDRVWYNASQKIDSYNWYNESSLTAALGIADRVYIGPAFFGGFNNFPGTHWSWQINMGTDYGEEGGLDNAMEVAKLVMDRVQDRLESFEIGNEPEYFVTLGERQENYTIDDYVRDWNKYADAASERVLKGNKYRLDETRFFQGGTFTSGQDEEWNV
;
A
#
# COMPACT_ATOMS: atom_id res chain seq x y z
N MET A 1 44.43 -74.72 41.67
CA MET A 1 43.86 -74.29 40.37
C MET A 1 43.41 -72.84 40.52
N ALA A 2 43.71 -72.05 39.48
CA ALA A 2 43.64 -70.59 39.36
C ALA A 2 42.17 -70.01 39.38
N PRO A 3 41.92 -68.72 39.09
CA PRO A 3 42.24 -67.52 39.87
C PRO A 3 41.07 -66.49 39.93
N SER A 4 41.31 -65.34 40.58
CA SER A 4 40.90 -63.97 40.14
C SER A 4 39.42 -63.59 39.96
N LEU A 5 38.98 -62.56 40.71
CA LEU A 5 38.12 -61.44 40.25
C LEU A 5 38.41 -60.26 41.21
N ALA A 6 39.33 -59.36 40.91
CA ALA A 6 39.21 -58.21 40.01
C ALA A 6 38.28 -57.10 40.54
N SER A 7 38.94 -56.00 40.91
CA SER A 7 38.54 -54.59 40.97
C SER A 7 37.10 -54.20 40.62
N ALA A 8 36.49 -53.39 41.49
CA ALA A 8 35.46 -52.42 41.11
C ALA A 8 35.75 -51.06 41.76
N SER A 9 36.46 -50.26 40.98
CA SER A 9 36.49 -48.79 40.86
C SER A 9 35.77 -47.95 41.92
N LEU A 10 36.58 -47.23 42.71
CA LEU A 10 36.21 -45.94 43.32
C LEU A 10 36.12 -44.88 42.19
N LEU A 11 34.91 -44.62 41.70
CA LEU A 11 34.63 -43.42 40.91
C LEU A 11 34.42 -42.25 41.89
N SER A 12 35.43 -41.39 41.97
CA SER A 12 35.36 -40.09 42.61
C SER A 12 34.35 -39.20 41.87
N LEU A 13 33.26 -38.84 42.54
CA LEU A 13 32.44 -37.70 42.13
C LEU A 13 33.26 -36.42 42.31
N ALA A 14 34.00 -36.02 41.29
CA ALA A 14 34.42 -34.63 41.14
C ALA A 14 33.19 -33.83 40.75
N GLY A 15 32.55 -33.18 41.73
CA GLY A 15 31.47 -32.24 41.49
C GLY A 15 31.96 -31.12 40.57
N ILE A 16 31.40 -31.04 39.37
CA ILE A 16 31.56 -29.89 38.49
C ILE A 16 30.79 -28.75 39.15
N ALA A 17 31.50 -27.84 39.82
CA ALA A 17 30.95 -26.55 40.18
C ALA A 17 30.74 -25.78 38.87
N ALA A 18 29.54 -25.90 38.29
CA ALA A 18 29.11 -25.00 37.22
C ALA A 18 29.05 -23.60 37.83
N ALA A 19 30.06 -22.77 37.55
CA ALA A 19 30.04 -21.36 37.89
C ALA A 19 28.83 -20.73 37.19
N SER A 20 27.78 -20.44 37.95
CA SER A 20 26.64 -19.64 37.51
C SER A 20 27.09 -18.18 37.39
N ALA A 21 27.91 -17.89 36.38
CA ALA A 21 28.14 -16.52 35.97
C ALA A 21 26.84 -16.06 35.29
N SER A 22 25.97 -15.40 36.05
CA SER A 22 24.85 -14.66 35.46
C SER A 22 25.46 -13.64 34.49
N PRO A 23 25.20 -13.75 33.16
CA PRO A 23 25.76 -12.79 32.23
C PRO A 23 25.22 -11.42 32.61
N SER A 24 26.12 -10.49 32.93
CA SER A 24 25.76 -9.10 33.11
C SER A 24 25.02 -8.64 31.85
N PRO A 25 23.84 -8.02 31.96
CA PRO A 25 23.08 -7.60 30.78
C PRO A 25 23.95 -6.69 29.93
N LEU A 26 24.05 -6.99 28.63
CA LEU A 26 24.71 -6.13 27.67
C LEU A 26 23.95 -4.81 27.63
N VAL A 27 24.53 -3.76 28.22
CA VAL A 27 23.95 -2.43 28.18
C VAL A 27 24.24 -1.83 26.80
N VAL A 28 23.24 -1.87 25.92
CA VAL A 28 23.26 -1.13 24.66
C VAL A 28 22.64 0.23 24.91
N SER A 29 23.40 1.30 24.74
CA SER A 29 22.89 2.68 24.84
C SER A 29 23.17 3.44 23.54
N SER A 30 22.21 4.24 23.11
CA SER A 30 22.40 5.17 22.00
C SER A 30 23.22 6.38 22.47
N PRO A 31 24.21 6.86 21.70
CA PRO A 31 24.91 8.09 22.03
C PRO A 31 23.94 9.29 22.04
N ALA A 32 24.19 10.27 22.90
CA ALA A 32 23.32 11.46 23.04
C ALA A 32 23.31 12.37 21.80
N LYS A 33 24.23 12.15 20.86
CA LYS A 33 24.32 12.86 19.57
C LYS A 33 24.60 11.86 18.47
N VAL A 34 24.00 12.10 17.30
CA VAL A 34 24.28 11.33 16.08
C VAL A 34 25.75 11.52 15.69
N PRO A 35 26.54 10.45 15.51
CA PRO A 35 27.94 10.56 15.11
C PRO A 35 28.10 11.28 13.76
N THR A 36 29.19 12.04 13.60
CA THR A 36 29.55 12.64 12.31
C THR A 36 29.73 11.55 11.26
N GLY A 37 29.02 11.65 10.14
CA GLY A 37 29.04 10.66 9.07
C GLY A 37 28.04 9.51 9.21
N ALA A 38 27.18 9.52 10.23
CA ALA A 38 26.07 8.59 10.30
C ALA A 38 25.05 8.86 9.18
N SER A 39 24.45 7.79 8.66
CA SER A 39 23.31 7.89 7.73
C SER A 39 22.07 8.46 8.43
N TRP A 40 21.06 8.79 7.63
CA TRP A 40 19.73 9.06 8.19
C TRP A 40 19.19 7.81 8.87
N SER A 41 18.38 8.02 9.90
CA SER A 41 17.62 6.94 10.53
C SER A 41 16.66 6.35 9.52
N VAL A 42 16.62 5.03 9.42
CA VAL A 42 15.57 4.34 8.65
C VAL A 42 14.29 4.36 9.49
N PRO A 43 13.21 4.99 9.01
CA PRO A 43 11.93 4.97 9.71
C PRO A 43 11.41 3.54 9.92
N HIS A 44 10.68 3.29 11.00
CA HIS A 44 10.17 1.94 11.31
C HIS A 44 9.11 1.45 10.31
N ASP A 45 8.48 2.38 9.61
CA ASP A 45 7.49 2.22 8.55
C ASP A 45 8.13 2.22 7.14
N PHE A 46 9.46 2.19 7.02
CA PHE A 46 10.14 2.15 5.73
C PHE A 46 9.75 0.92 4.89
N ALA A 47 9.53 -0.22 5.54
CA ALA A 47 9.08 -1.43 4.85
C ALA A 47 7.55 -1.41 4.72
N SER A 48 7.08 -1.39 3.47
CA SER A 48 5.66 -1.39 3.11
C SER A 48 5.33 -2.47 2.08
N PHE A 49 4.03 -2.66 1.82
CA PHE A 49 3.50 -3.63 0.85
C PHE A 49 2.52 -2.95 -0.09
N SER A 50 2.52 -3.37 -1.37
CA SER A 50 1.56 -2.94 -2.38
C SER A 50 0.87 -4.15 -3.02
N PHE A 51 -0.43 -4.05 -3.29
CA PHE A 51 -1.23 -4.94 -4.13
C PHE A 51 -2.51 -4.18 -4.62
N PRO A 52 -3.15 -4.63 -5.72
CA PRO A 52 -4.17 -3.84 -6.41
C PRO A 52 -5.56 -3.84 -5.76
N ALA A 53 -6.35 -2.77 -6.00
CA ALA A 53 -7.69 -2.58 -5.41
C ALA A 53 -8.68 -3.72 -5.70
N HIS A 54 -8.57 -4.38 -6.86
CA HIS A 54 -9.48 -5.46 -7.24
C HIS A 54 -9.28 -6.77 -6.44
N PHE A 55 -8.19 -6.87 -5.67
CA PHE A 55 -8.02 -7.91 -4.65
C PHE A 55 -8.69 -7.54 -3.33
N PHE A 56 -8.84 -6.25 -2.99
CA PHE A 56 -9.29 -5.82 -1.67
C PHE A 56 -10.69 -6.31 -1.23
N LYS A 57 -11.51 -6.83 -2.14
CA LYS A 57 -12.75 -7.52 -1.76
C LYS A 57 -12.52 -8.74 -0.86
N ASP A 58 -11.43 -9.47 -1.06
CA ASP A 58 -11.13 -10.65 -0.25
C ASP A 58 -10.93 -10.23 1.22
N TYR A 59 -10.83 -8.94 1.50
CA TYR A 59 -10.44 -8.36 2.76
C TYR A 59 -11.61 -7.74 3.47
N ALA A 60 -12.74 -7.61 2.81
CA ALA A 60 -14.02 -7.31 3.43
C ALA A 60 -14.63 -8.54 4.13
N GLY A 61 -13.99 -9.73 4.09
CA GLY A 61 -14.46 -10.94 4.78
C GLY A 61 -13.63 -12.24 4.70
N THR A 62 -12.49 -12.30 3.97
CA THR A 62 -11.62 -13.49 3.77
C THR A 62 -10.15 -13.18 3.30
N ILE A 63 -9.31 -12.49 4.12
CA ILE A 63 -7.80 -12.42 4.16
C ILE A 63 -6.92 -11.52 3.16
N SER A 64 -6.16 -10.49 3.71
CA SER A 64 -4.72 -9.94 3.46
C SER A 64 -4.16 -8.52 2.86
N LEU A 65 -4.61 -7.25 3.22
CA LEU A 65 -4.44 -5.80 2.70
C LEU A 65 -4.88 -5.09 1.31
N CYS A 66 -5.07 -3.71 1.21
CA CYS A 66 -5.21 -2.79 -0.04
C CYS A 66 -4.07 -1.70 -0.28
N TRP A 67 -3.31 -1.53 -1.40
CA TRP A 67 -2.29 -0.47 -1.67
C TRP A 67 -1.70 -0.58 -3.11
N ASN A 68 -2.05 0.31 -4.05
CA ASN A 68 -1.42 0.54 -5.38
C ASN A 68 -1.49 -0.57 -6.47
N GLY A 69 -1.66 -0.10 -7.72
CA GLY A 69 -1.55 -0.86 -8.97
C GLY A 69 -2.50 -0.39 -10.08
N CYS A 70 -2.19 -0.69 -11.35
CA CYS A 70 -3.00 -0.43 -12.57
C CYS A 70 -4.54 -0.51 -12.42
N PRO A 71 -5.14 -1.45 -11.66
CA PRO A 71 -6.59 -1.57 -11.52
C PRO A 71 -7.25 -0.48 -10.66
N CYS A 72 -6.49 0.33 -9.92
CA CYS A 72 -7.02 1.44 -9.12
C CYS A 72 -7.51 2.59 -10.00
N ASP A 73 -6.90 2.78 -11.17
CA ASP A 73 -7.36 3.69 -12.23
C ASP A 73 -8.63 3.20 -12.95
N ARG A 74 -9.22 2.13 -12.43
CA ARG A 74 -10.41 1.45 -12.95
C ARG A 74 -11.46 1.24 -11.86
N VAL A 75 -11.34 1.93 -10.74
CA VAL A 75 -12.30 1.84 -9.64
C VAL A 75 -13.50 2.75 -9.92
N TRP A 76 -14.70 2.19 -9.81
CA TRP A 76 -15.95 2.93 -9.89
C TRP A 76 -16.87 2.57 -8.72
N TYR A 77 -17.24 3.57 -7.92
CA TYR A 77 -18.13 3.36 -6.79
C TYR A 77 -19.61 3.39 -7.19
N ASN A 78 -20.35 2.43 -6.65
CA ASN A 78 -21.80 2.34 -6.77
C ASN A 78 -22.42 2.14 -5.39
N ALA A 79 -23.02 3.19 -4.84
CA ALA A 79 -23.66 3.17 -3.52
C ALA A 79 -24.83 2.18 -3.40
N SER A 80 -25.45 1.79 -4.51
CA SER A 80 -26.55 0.81 -4.54
C SER A 80 -26.06 -0.63 -4.66
N GLN A 81 -24.76 -0.85 -4.89
CA GLN A 81 -24.19 -2.19 -5.00
C GLN A 81 -24.19 -2.88 -3.64
N LYS A 82 -24.73 -4.10 -3.58
CA LYS A 82 -24.82 -4.88 -2.34
C LYS A 82 -23.57 -5.71 -2.04
N ILE A 83 -22.84 -6.09 -3.09
CA ILE A 83 -21.57 -6.81 -2.98
C ILE A 83 -20.41 -5.82 -2.77
N ASP A 84 -19.32 -6.30 -2.18
CA ASP A 84 -18.13 -5.50 -1.91
C ASP A 84 -17.50 -4.97 -3.19
N SER A 85 -17.10 -5.86 -4.11
CA SER A 85 -16.63 -5.49 -5.42
C SER A 85 -17.05 -6.48 -6.51
N TYR A 86 -17.00 -5.99 -7.75
CA TYR A 86 -17.17 -6.79 -8.94
C TYR A 86 -16.12 -6.38 -9.96
N ASN A 87 -15.29 -7.35 -10.33
CA ASN A 87 -14.26 -7.19 -11.35
C ASN A 87 -14.82 -7.67 -12.68
N TRP A 88 -14.88 -6.78 -13.65
CA TRP A 88 -15.30 -7.10 -15.00
C TRP A 88 -14.08 -7.22 -15.92
N TYR A 89 -14.06 -8.28 -16.72
CA TYR A 89 -13.00 -8.59 -17.68
C TYR A 89 -13.62 -8.75 -19.06
N ASN A 90 -13.07 -8.05 -20.04
CA ASN A 90 -13.31 -8.30 -21.44
C ASN A 90 -12.23 -9.24 -21.94
N GLU A 91 -12.54 -10.51 -22.21
CA GLU A 91 -11.54 -11.55 -22.52
C GLU A 91 -10.59 -11.21 -23.68
N SER A 92 -10.98 -10.28 -24.56
CA SER A 92 -10.15 -9.82 -25.68
C SER A 92 -9.32 -8.57 -25.39
N SER A 93 -9.40 -7.96 -24.20
CA SER A 93 -8.64 -6.76 -23.86
C SER A 93 -7.20 -7.09 -23.48
N LEU A 94 -6.29 -6.13 -23.73
CA LEU A 94 -4.90 -6.23 -23.29
C LEU A 94 -4.81 -6.37 -21.76
N THR A 95 -5.63 -5.60 -21.04
CA THR A 95 -5.76 -5.65 -19.59
C THR A 95 -6.16 -7.03 -19.09
N ALA A 96 -7.18 -7.68 -19.67
CA ALA A 96 -7.55 -9.04 -19.27
C ALA A 96 -6.42 -10.05 -19.54
N ALA A 97 -5.68 -9.91 -20.65
CA ALA A 97 -4.52 -10.75 -20.94
C ALA A 97 -3.38 -10.58 -19.91
N LEU A 98 -3.31 -9.41 -19.26
CA LEU A 98 -2.38 -9.10 -18.17
C LEU A 98 -2.95 -9.43 -16.78
N GLY A 99 -4.16 -10.00 -16.70
CA GLY A 99 -4.86 -10.28 -15.43
C GLY A 99 -5.40 -9.03 -14.73
N ILE A 100 -5.43 -7.89 -15.42
CA ILE A 100 -5.95 -6.61 -14.94
C ILE A 100 -7.44 -6.53 -15.31
N ALA A 101 -8.29 -6.24 -14.33
CA ALA A 101 -9.71 -6.04 -14.58
C ALA A 101 -9.93 -4.80 -15.46
N ASP A 102 -10.81 -4.89 -16.45
CA ASP A 102 -11.19 -3.75 -17.28
C ASP A 102 -11.99 -2.73 -16.48
N ARG A 103 -12.85 -3.22 -15.56
CA ARG A 103 -13.58 -2.40 -14.58
C ARG A 103 -13.58 -3.02 -13.21
N VAL A 104 -13.47 -2.19 -12.17
CA VAL A 104 -13.55 -2.58 -10.76
C VAL A 104 -14.68 -1.80 -10.10
N TYR A 105 -15.86 -2.40 -10.01
CA TYR A 105 -16.98 -1.78 -9.31
C TYR A 105 -16.86 -2.04 -7.82
N ILE A 106 -16.95 -1.01 -6.99
CA ILE A 106 -16.96 -1.14 -5.53
C ILE A 106 -18.27 -0.64 -4.93
N GLY A 107 -18.74 -1.31 -3.87
CA GLY A 107 -19.93 -0.96 -3.11
C GLY A 107 -19.59 -0.65 -1.64
N PRO A 108 -20.56 -0.23 -0.82
CA PRO A 108 -20.31 0.15 0.57
C PRO A 108 -19.60 -0.91 1.42
N ALA A 109 -19.84 -2.20 1.16
CA ALA A 109 -19.21 -3.31 1.88
C ALA A 109 -17.69 -3.38 1.67
N PHE A 110 -17.16 -2.86 0.55
CA PHE A 110 -15.72 -2.79 0.25
C PHE A 110 -14.93 -2.10 1.36
N PHE A 111 -15.45 -0.96 1.84
CA PHE A 111 -14.80 -0.17 2.89
C PHE A 111 -14.82 -0.88 4.26
N GLY A 112 -15.56 -1.98 4.40
CA GLY A 112 -15.45 -2.90 5.53
C GLY A 112 -14.03 -3.43 5.71
N GLY A 113 -13.30 -3.66 4.62
CA GLY A 113 -11.98 -4.31 4.64
C GLY A 113 -10.90 -3.57 5.44
N PHE A 114 -10.99 -2.24 5.55
CA PHE A 114 -10.08 -1.45 6.37
C PHE A 114 -10.12 -1.80 7.87
N ASN A 115 -11.19 -2.43 8.38
CA ASN A 115 -11.24 -2.92 9.77
C ASN A 115 -10.29 -4.08 10.02
N ASN A 116 -9.94 -4.85 8.99
CA ASN A 116 -9.12 -6.04 9.15
C ASN A 116 -7.63 -5.73 9.32
N PHE A 117 -7.26 -4.45 9.26
CA PHE A 117 -5.89 -3.96 9.46
C PHE A 117 -5.89 -2.80 10.47
N PRO A 118 -6.14 -3.12 11.77
CA PRO A 118 -6.13 -2.12 12.82
C PRO A 118 -4.72 -1.56 13.00
N GLY A 119 -4.60 -0.24 13.14
CA GLY A 119 -3.31 0.44 13.33
C GLY A 119 -2.45 0.55 12.06
N THR A 120 -2.86 -0.03 10.93
CA THR A 120 -2.17 0.15 9.65
C THR A 120 -2.42 1.54 9.09
N HIS A 121 -1.35 2.16 8.61
CA HIS A 121 -1.34 3.41 7.86
C HIS A 121 -1.50 3.13 6.36
N TRP A 122 -2.14 4.04 5.63
CA TRP A 122 -2.60 3.79 4.27
C TRP A 122 -2.20 4.92 3.33
N SER A 123 -1.65 4.53 2.19
CA SER A 123 -1.66 5.34 0.97
C SER A 123 -2.75 4.81 0.05
N TRP A 124 -3.59 5.71 -0.49
CA TRP A 124 -4.71 5.33 -1.34
C TRP A 124 -4.63 5.98 -2.72
N GLN A 125 -4.74 5.19 -3.78
CA GLN A 125 -4.77 5.71 -5.13
C GLN A 125 -6.17 6.20 -5.53
N ILE A 126 -6.26 7.47 -5.89
CA ILE A 126 -7.42 8.08 -6.52
C ILE A 126 -7.42 7.68 -8.00
N ASN A 127 -8.55 7.12 -8.47
CA ASN A 127 -8.74 6.80 -9.88
C ASN A 127 -8.63 8.09 -10.71
N MET A 128 -7.62 8.15 -11.58
CA MET A 128 -7.50 9.18 -12.60
C MET A 128 -7.51 8.58 -14.02
N GLY A 129 -7.21 7.30 -14.21
CA GLY A 129 -6.99 6.71 -15.53
C GLY A 129 -8.25 6.47 -16.37
N THR A 130 -9.38 5.97 -15.86
CA THR A 130 -10.59 5.87 -16.71
C THR A 130 -11.90 6.20 -16.01
N ASP A 131 -12.74 6.92 -16.75
CA ASP A 131 -14.13 7.24 -16.42
C ASP A 131 -15.13 6.38 -17.21
N TYR A 132 -14.64 5.45 -18.03
CA TYR A 132 -15.46 4.57 -18.87
C TYR A 132 -16.33 5.27 -19.92
N GLY A 133 -16.02 6.52 -20.26
CA GLY A 133 -16.89 7.37 -21.07
C GLY A 133 -18.18 7.77 -20.35
N GLU A 134 -18.21 7.62 -19.02
CA GLU A 134 -19.32 8.01 -18.16
C GLU A 134 -19.06 9.40 -17.57
N GLU A 135 -20.09 10.24 -17.49
CA GLU A 135 -19.97 11.54 -16.82
C GLU A 135 -19.74 11.35 -15.31
N GLY A 136 -18.96 12.25 -14.71
CA GLY A 136 -18.77 12.28 -13.26
C GLY A 136 -17.62 11.43 -12.73
N GLY A 137 -16.66 10.99 -13.57
CA GLY A 137 -15.49 10.24 -13.12
C GLY A 137 -14.72 10.90 -11.97
N LEU A 138 -14.46 12.21 -12.05
CA LEU A 138 -13.84 12.97 -10.95
C LEU A 138 -14.71 12.94 -9.69
N ASP A 139 -16.03 13.15 -9.81
CA ASP A 139 -16.94 13.19 -8.66
C ASP A 139 -17.01 11.81 -7.98
N ASN A 140 -17.02 10.73 -8.78
CA ASN A 140 -16.96 9.36 -8.28
C ASN A 140 -15.64 9.09 -7.53
N ALA A 141 -14.51 9.48 -8.12
CA ALA A 141 -13.19 9.32 -7.50
C ALA A 141 -13.08 10.08 -6.17
N MET A 142 -13.65 11.30 -6.10
CA MET A 142 -13.69 12.08 -4.86
C MET A 142 -14.61 11.46 -3.80
N GLU A 143 -15.74 10.88 -4.20
CA GLU A 143 -16.61 10.15 -3.28
C GLU A 143 -15.88 8.92 -2.70
N VAL A 144 -15.15 8.17 -3.52
CA VAL A 144 -14.29 7.07 -3.04
C VAL A 144 -13.25 7.59 -2.05
N ALA A 145 -12.52 8.64 -2.41
CA ALA A 145 -11.49 9.24 -1.55
C ALA A 145 -12.07 9.69 -0.19
N LYS A 146 -13.27 10.25 -0.18
CA LYS A 146 -13.98 10.62 1.05
C LYS A 146 -14.35 9.42 1.91
N LEU A 147 -14.89 8.36 1.30
CA LEU A 147 -15.23 7.12 2.00
C LEU A 147 -13.99 6.43 2.58
N VAL A 148 -12.87 6.47 1.87
CA VAL A 148 -11.57 6.02 2.39
C VAL A 148 -11.14 6.89 3.57
N MET A 149 -11.14 8.22 3.42
CA MET A 149 -10.74 9.15 4.47
C MET A 149 -11.55 8.97 5.77
N ASP A 150 -12.87 8.84 5.68
CA ASP A 150 -13.74 8.58 6.84
C ASP A 150 -13.39 7.26 7.55
N ARG A 151 -12.79 6.32 6.81
CA ARG A 151 -12.50 4.97 7.26
C ARG A 151 -11.11 4.79 7.85
N VAL A 152 -10.10 5.35 7.18
CA VAL A 152 -8.70 5.27 7.63
C VAL A 152 -8.36 6.39 8.60
N GLN A 153 -9.04 7.54 8.49
CA GLN A 153 -8.96 8.66 9.43
C GLN A 153 -7.54 9.24 9.49
N ASP A 154 -7.01 9.45 10.70
CA ASP A 154 -5.65 9.91 10.96
C ASP A 154 -4.56 8.93 10.50
N ARG A 155 -4.95 7.75 9.99
CA ARG A 155 -4.05 6.76 9.40
C ARG A 155 -3.90 6.88 7.88
N LEU A 156 -4.49 7.88 7.24
CA LEU A 156 -4.17 8.19 5.83
C LEU A 156 -2.81 8.91 5.78
N GLU A 157 -1.84 8.34 5.08
CA GLU A 157 -0.51 8.93 4.84
C GLU A 157 -0.48 9.77 3.58
N SER A 158 -1.12 9.30 2.51
CA SER A 158 -1.16 10.00 1.24
C SER A 158 -2.33 9.52 0.37
N PHE A 159 -2.74 10.39 -0.54
CA PHE A 159 -3.38 10.01 -1.79
C PHE A 159 -2.33 9.92 -2.90
N GLU A 160 -2.37 8.84 -3.67
CA GLU A 160 -1.68 8.73 -4.95
C GLU A 160 -2.66 9.08 -6.07
N ILE A 161 -2.24 9.83 -7.08
CA ILE A 161 -3.14 10.26 -8.16
C ILE A 161 -2.64 9.67 -9.48
N GLY A 162 -3.39 8.68 -9.98
CA GLY A 162 -2.99 7.86 -11.12
C GLY A 162 -1.83 6.90 -10.80
N ASN A 163 -1.68 5.86 -11.61
CA ASN A 163 -0.57 4.90 -11.56
C ASN A 163 0.00 4.72 -12.96
N GLU A 164 1.33 4.83 -13.10
CA GLU A 164 2.04 4.57 -14.35
C GLU A 164 1.38 5.28 -15.55
N PRO A 165 1.26 6.63 -15.51
CA PRO A 165 0.55 7.40 -16.53
C PRO A 165 1.12 7.22 -17.94
N GLU A 166 2.37 6.78 -18.08
CA GLU A 166 2.97 6.41 -19.37
C GLU A 166 2.24 5.24 -20.05
N TYR A 167 1.54 4.39 -19.29
CA TYR A 167 0.74 3.29 -19.82
C TYR A 167 -0.71 3.67 -20.10
N PHE A 168 -1.19 4.87 -19.74
CA PHE A 168 -2.59 5.24 -19.93
C PHE A 168 -3.05 5.12 -21.39
N VAL A 169 -2.21 5.52 -22.34
CA VAL A 169 -2.51 5.37 -23.77
C VAL A 169 -2.55 3.88 -24.16
N THR A 170 -1.53 3.12 -23.76
CA THR A 170 -1.40 1.70 -24.10
C THR A 170 -2.53 0.85 -23.52
N LEU A 171 -3.02 1.21 -22.33
CA LEU A 171 -4.11 0.52 -21.63
C LEU A 171 -5.50 1.05 -22.02
N GLY A 172 -5.59 2.01 -22.94
CA GLY A 172 -6.85 2.58 -23.44
C GLY A 172 -7.59 3.45 -22.42
N GLU A 173 -6.87 3.96 -21.42
CA GLU A 173 -7.36 4.86 -20.37
C GLU A 173 -7.38 6.31 -20.84
N ARG A 174 -6.46 6.65 -21.74
CA ARG A 174 -6.39 7.95 -22.41
C ARG A 174 -6.23 7.80 -23.92
N GLN A 175 -6.57 8.88 -24.60
CA GLN A 175 -6.40 9.07 -26.05
C GLN A 175 -4.91 9.08 -26.47
N GLU A 176 -4.62 8.71 -27.73
CA GLU A 176 -3.26 8.51 -28.25
C GLU A 176 -2.32 9.72 -28.12
N ASN A 177 -2.85 10.93 -27.99
CA ASN A 177 -2.07 12.17 -27.88
C ASN A 177 -1.93 12.68 -26.43
N TYR A 178 -2.17 11.83 -25.42
CA TYR A 178 -2.04 12.21 -24.02
C TYR A 178 -0.56 12.35 -23.63
N THR A 179 -0.19 13.54 -23.15
CA THR A 179 1.20 13.90 -22.84
C THR A 179 1.48 13.98 -21.34
N ILE A 180 2.74 14.20 -20.97
CA ILE A 180 3.12 14.50 -19.59
C ILE A 180 2.50 15.81 -19.09
N ASP A 181 2.36 16.82 -19.96
CA ASP A 181 1.69 18.08 -19.63
C ASP A 181 0.19 17.87 -19.35
N ASP A 182 -0.45 16.96 -20.09
CA ASP A 182 -1.83 16.56 -19.85
C ASP A 182 -1.96 15.83 -18.51
N TYR A 183 -1.03 14.91 -18.21
CA TYR A 183 -0.95 14.25 -16.92
C TYR A 183 -0.79 15.23 -15.77
N VAL A 184 0.16 16.18 -15.84
CA VAL A 184 0.38 17.18 -14.78
C VAL A 184 -0.86 18.05 -14.59
N ARG A 185 -1.56 18.41 -15.67
CA ARG A 185 -2.80 19.19 -15.60
C ARG A 185 -3.93 18.39 -14.94
N ASP A 186 -4.11 17.13 -15.31
CA ASP A 186 -5.08 16.24 -14.68
C ASP A 186 -4.72 16.00 -13.21
N TRP A 187 -3.46 15.70 -12.91
CA TRP A 187 -2.97 15.48 -11.56
C TRP A 187 -3.29 16.67 -10.65
N ASN A 188 -3.01 17.90 -11.10
CA ASN A 188 -3.35 19.11 -10.34
C ASN A 188 -4.87 19.26 -10.15
N LYS A 189 -5.67 18.99 -11.18
CA LYS A 189 -7.14 19.02 -11.08
C LYS A 189 -7.66 18.04 -10.01
N TYR A 190 -7.11 16.83 -9.95
CA TYR A 190 -7.50 15.83 -8.96
C TYR A 190 -6.97 16.17 -7.55
N ALA A 191 -5.74 16.67 -7.45
CA ALA A 191 -5.14 17.11 -6.18
C ALA A 191 -5.91 18.29 -5.58
N ASP A 192 -6.28 19.29 -6.40
CA ASP A 192 -7.09 20.43 -5.99
C ASP A 192 -8.48 19.97 -5.51
N ALA A 193 -9.12 19.06 -6.26
CA ALA A 193 -10.42 18.52 -5.89
C ALA A 193 -10.36 17.73 -4.58
N ALA A 194 -9.35 16.88 -4.39
CA ALA A 194 -9.18 16.12 -3.16
C ALA A 194 -8.89 17.04 -1.97
N SER A 195 -8.04 18.05 -2.17
CA SER A 195 -7.76 19.08 -1.17
C SER A 195 -9.05 19.77 -0.73
N GLU A 196 -9.83 20.32 -1.67
CA GLU A 196 -11.03 21.10 -1.35
C GLU A 196 -12.22 20.27 -0.85
N ARG A 197 -12.41 19.06 -1.36
CA ARG A 197 -13.63 18.26 -1.12
C ARG A 197 -13.47 17.18 -0.06
N VAL A 198 -12.24 16.75 0.20
CA VAL A 198 -11.93 15.62 1.10
C VAL A 198 -11.10 16.07 2.30
N LEU A 199 -10.00 16.78 2.07
CA LEU A 199 -9.05 17.13 3.13
C LEU A 199 -9.41 18.43 3.87
N LYS A 200 -9.91 19.45 3.17
CA LYS A 200 -10.17 20.76 3.76
C LYS A 200 -11.17 20.69 4.90
N GLY A 201 -10.75 21.17 6.07
CA GLY A 201 -11.57 21.13 7.28
C GLY A 201 -11.88 19.73 7.79
N ASN A 202 -11.12 18.70 7.38
CA ASN A 202 -11.29 17.35 7.92
C ASN A 202 -11.10 17.34 9.44
N LYS A 203 -11.94 16.56 10.14
CA LYS A 203 -11.91 16.46 11.62
C LYS A 203 -10.71 15.68 12.18
N TYR A 204 -9.91 15.08 11.29
CA TYR A 204 -8.81 14.18 11.63
C TYR A 204 -7.46 14.91 11.69
N ARG A 205 -7.45 16.23 11.44
CA ARG A 205 -6.27 17.11 11.56
C ARG A 205 -5.11 16.75 10.64
N LEU A 206 -5.40 16.10 9.50
CA LEU A 206 -4.42 15.96 8.43
C LEU A 206 -4.20 17.34 7.78
N ASP A 207 -2.93 17.73 7.65
CA ASP A 207 -2.49 19.02 7.07
C ASP A 207 -2.89 19.11 5.58
N GLU A 208 -3.31 20.28 5.11
CA GLU A 208 -3.82 20.45 3.74
C GLU A 208 -2.70 20.40 2.67
N THR A 209 -1.42 20.49 3.06
CA THR A 209 -0.32 20.83 2.14
C THR A 209 0.71 19.72 1.85
N ARG A 210 0.52 18.50 2.38
CA ARG A 210 1.46 17.38 2.16
C ARG A 210 0.76 16.02 2.17
N PHE A 211 -0.03 15.71 1.15
CA PHE A 211 -0.70 14.41 1.07
C PHE A 211 -0.77 13.80 -0.33
N PHE A 212 -0.11 14.36 -1.34
CA PHE A 212 -0.20 13.81 -2.70
C PHE A 212 1.11 13.23 -3.19
N GLN A 213 1.03 12.05 -3.78
CA GLN A 213 2.09 11.38 -4.50
C GLN A 213 1.70 11.26 -5.98
N GLY A 214 2.68 11.41 -6.87
CA GLY A 214 2.52 11.02 -8.26
C GLY A 214 2.61 9.52 -8.40
N GLY A 215 1.95 8.96 -9.42
CA GLY A 215 2.12 7.57 -9.80
C GLY A 215 3.58 7.24 -10.11
N THR A 216 3.95 5.97 -9.96
CA THR A 216 5.28 5.49 -10.32
C THR A 216 5.45 5.54 -11.84
N PHE A 217 6.56 6.10 -12.33
CA PHE A 217 6.97 5.94 -13.72
C PHE A 217 7.88 4.72 -13.80
N THR A 218 7.54 3.75 -14.64
CA THR A 218 8.52 2.80 -15.16
C THR A 218 9.36 3.54 -16.19
N SER A 219 10.67 3.28 -16.26
CA SER A 219 11.55 3.93 -17.25
C SER A 219 10.96 3.69 -18.65
N GLY A 220 10.31 4.72 -19.21
CA GLY A 220 9.47 4.58 -20.39
C GLY A 220 10.28 4.29 -21.63
N GLN A 221 9.66 3.63 -22.62
CA GLN A 221 10.25 3.54 -23.96
C GLN A 221 10.19 4.89 -24.71
N ASP A 222 9.39 5.83 -24.22
CA ASP A 222 9.13 7.11 -24.86
C ASP A 222 9.95 8.22 -24.17
N GLU A 223 10.74 8.98 -24.94
CA GLU A 223 11.69 9.97 -24.42
C GLU A 223 11.01 11.08 -23.62
N GLU A 224 9.74 11.38 -23.94
CA GLU A 224 8.94 12.41 -23.26
C GLU A 224 8.63 12.07 -21.79
N TRP A 225 8.59 10.77 -21.45
CA TRP A 225 8.25 10.29 -20.11
C TRP A 225 9.49 9.93 -19.26
N ASN A 226 10.69 10.15 -19.79
CA ASN A 226 11.95 9.96 -19.06
C ASN A 226 12.27 11.23 -18.25
N VAL A 227 11.90 11.23 -16.96
CA VAL A 227 12.17 12.32 -16.00
C VAL A 227 13.41 12.03 -15.16
#